data_AF-A0A3A6TMP8-F1
#
_entry.id   AF-A0A3A6TMP8-F1
#
_cell.length_a   1.000
_cell.length_b   1.000
_cell.length_c   1.000
_cell.angle_alpha   90.00
_cell.angle_beta   90.00
_cell.angle_gamma   90.00
#
_symmetry.space_group_name_H-M   'P 1'
#
loop_
_entity.id
_entity.type
_entity.pdbx_description
1 polymer ?
#
loop_
_entity_poly.entity_id
_entity_poly.type
_entity_poly.pdbx_seq_one_letter_code
_entity_poly.pdbx_strand_id
1 'polypeptide(L)' 'MPVKTLIKFNVFGKSMAVQRKNNEWLLFVDSGTGLRTRVYDVVIPSNLNESELTTYLADIFHENATQNDLGMSQFK' A
#
# COMPACT_ATOMS: atom_id res chain seq x y z
N MET A 1 9.86 21.30 13.70
CA MET A 1 9.52 19.86 13.63
C MET A 1 8.85 19.62 12.30
N PRO A 2 9.39 18.85 11.34
CA PRO A 2 8.62 18.49 10.16
C PRO A 2 7.40 17.68 10.63
N VAL A 3 6.21 18.18 10.30
CA VAL A 3 4.97 17.46 10.59
C VAL A 3 5.06 16.13 9.87
N LYS A 4 4.89 15.05 10.61
CA LYS A 4 4.93 13.71 10.07
C LYS A 4 3.64 13.49 9.28
N THR A 5 3.63 13.85 7.99
CA THR A 5 2.43 13.70 7.15
C THR A 5 2.15 12.22 6.93
N LEU A 6 1.06 11.75 7.54
CA LEU A 6 0.50 10.42 7.35
C LEU A 6 -0.75 10.57 6.49
N ILE A 7 -0.73 9.99 5.30
CA ILE A 7 -1.87 10.01 4.38
C ILE A 7 -2.52 8.64 4.45
N LYS A 8 -3.84 8.60 4.65
CA LYS A 8 -4.62 7.37 4.74
C LYS A 8 -5.42 7.18 3.47
N PHE A 9 -5.55 5.93 3.05
CA PHE A 9 -6.33 5.55 1.88
C PHE A 9 -6.95 4.17 2.11
N ASN A 10 -8.04 3.91 1.40
CA ASN A 10 -8.69 2.62 1.36
C ASN A 10 -8.38 1.98 0.02
N VAL A 11 -7.71 0.82 0.04
CA VAL A 11 -7.42 0.04 -1.17
C VAL A 11 -8.16 -1.27 -1.06
N PHE A 12 -9.23 -1.42 -1.85
CA PHE A 12 -10.12 -2.59 -1.87
C PHE A 12 -10.64 -3.02 -0.48
N GLY A 13 -11.05 -2.07 0.35
CA GLY A 13 -11.54 -2.32 1.71
C GLY A 13 -10.43 -2.44 2.77
N LYS A 14 -9.15 -2.48 2.37
CA LYS A 14 -8.02 -2.45 3.30
C LYS A 14 -7.63 -1.01 3.60
N SER A 15 -7.72 -0.64 4.88
CA SER A 15 -7.24 0.65 5.37
C SER A 15 -5.72 0.64 5.45
N MET A 16 -5.11 1.62 4.78
CA MET A 16 -3.67 1.70 4.57
C MET A 16 -3.22 3.13 4.82
N ALA A 17 -1.93 3.29 5.11
CA ALA A 17 -1.34 4.60 5.30
C ALA A 17 0.06 4.69 4.69
N VAL A 18 0.37 5.84 4.12
CA VAL A 18 1.73 6.19 3.68
C VAL A 18 2.27 7.32 4.51
N GLN A 19 3.56 7.23 4.75
CA GLN A 19 4.31 8.28 5.43
C GLN A 19 5.53 8.64 4.59
N ARG A 20 5.78 9.93 4.43
CA ARG A 20 7.07 10.40 3.87
C ARG A 20 8.14 10.41 4.97
N LYS A 21 9.29 9.78 4.71
CA LYS A 21 10.48 9.84 5.58
C LYS A 21 11.73 9.82 4.71
N ASN A 22 12.66 10.75 4.93
CA ASN A 22 13.95 10.80 4.23
C ASN A 22 13.83 10.68 2.69
N ASN A 23 12.83 11.34 2.13
CA ASN A 23 12.51 11.27 0.70
C ASN A 23 12.01 9.90 0.18
N GLU A 24 11.59 9.02 1.07
CA GLU A 24 10.98 7.73 0.76
C GLU A 24 9.54 7.65 1.27
N TRP A 25 8.73 6.86 0.57
CA TRP A 25 7.37 6.54 0.98
C TRP A 25 7.36 5.24 1.78
N LEU A 26 6.76 5.30 2.96
CA LEU A 26 6.66 4.20 3.88
C LEU A 26 5.22 3.69 3.93
N LEU A 27 4.98 2.46 3.49
CA LEU A 27 3.63 1.86 3.45
C LEU A 27 3.30 1.11 4.73
N PHE A 28 2.10 1.34 5.26
CA PHE A 28 1.56 0.67 6.44
C PHE A 28 0.15 0.14 6.17
N VAL A 29 -0.20 -0.97 6.81
CA VAL A 29 -1.58 -1.40 6.99
C VAL A 29 -2.10 -0.80 8.30
N ASP A 30 -3.26 -0.13 8.25
CA ASP A 30 -3.93 0.43 9.42
C ASP A 30 -5.15 -0.44 9.75
N SER A 31 -5.05 -1.25 10.80
CA SER A 31 -6.12 -2.17 11.22
C SER A 31 -7.30 -1.45 11.91
N GLY A 32 -7.28 -0.13 12.03
CA GLY A 32 -8.33 0.65 12.69
C GLY A 32 -8.30 0.59 14.23
N THR A 33 -7.48 -0.29 14.81
CA THR A 33 -7.30 -0.45 16.27
C THR A 33 -6.21 0.46 16.84
N GLY A 34 -5.64 1.36 16.02
CA GLY A 34 -4.53 2.24 16.38
C GLY A 34 -3.14 1.64 16.15
N LEU A 35 -3.04 0.31 15.94
CA LEU A 35 -1.81 -0.35 15.54
C LEU A 35 -1.62 -0.28 14.01
N ARG A 36 -0.39 -0.01 13.58
CA ARG A 36 0.01 0.01 12.16
C ARG A 36 1.16 -0.95 11.93
N THR A 37 1.00 -1.82 10.94
CA THR A 37 2.04 -2.77 10.54
C THR A 37 2.75 -2.25 9.31
N ARG A 38 4.09 -2.24 9.37
CA ARG A 38 4.90 -1.81 8.23
C ARG A 38 4.90 -2.87 7.13
N VAL A 39 4.66 -2.45 5.89
CA VAL A 39 4.81 -3.28 4.69
C VAL A 39 6.19 -3.01 4.09
N TYR A 40 6.96 -4.07 3.86
CA TYR A 40 8.30 -4.01 3.27
C TYR A 40 8.35 -4.56 1.85
N ASP A 41 7.38 -5.39 1.47
CA ASP A 41 7.33 -6.04 0.15
C ASP A 41 6.91 -5.09 -0.99
N VAL A 42 6.53 -3.86 -0.66
CA VAL A 42 6.11 -2.83 -1.63
C VAL A 42 7.05 -1.63 -1.54
N VAL A 43 7.72 -1.34 -2.66
CA VAL A 43 8.61 -0.18 -2.81
C VAL A 43 7.89 0.89 -3.62
N ILE A 44 7.51 1.99 -2.98
CA ILE A 44 6.82 3.10 -3.64
C ILE A 44 7.86 4.12 -4.16
N PRO A 45 7.85 4.46 -5.47
CA PRO A 45 8.77 5.46 -6.03
C PRO A 45 8.64 6.82 -5.36
N SER A 46 9.78 7.46 -5.05
CA SER A 46 9.82 8.71 -4.29
C SER A 46 9.30 9.92 -5.05
N ASN A 47 9.18 9.86 -6.37
CA ASN A 47 8.66 10.92 -7.23
C ASN A 47 7.13 10.98 -7.28
N LEU A 48 6.42 9.96 -6.77
CA LEU A 48 4.96 9.95 -6.77
C LEU A 48 4.39 10.99 -5.82
N ASN A 49 3.35 11.67 -6.28
CA ASN A 49 2.53 12.58 -5.49
C ASN A 49 1.32 11.85 -4.86
N GLU A 50 0.61 12.51 -3.95
CA GLU A 50 -0.48 11.89 -3.17
C GLU A 50 -1.62 11.32 -4.03
N SER A 51 -1.95 11.96 -5.15
CA SER A 51 -3.00 11.49 -6.05
C SER A 51 -2.61 10.22 -6.80
N GLU A 52 -1.32 10.04 -7.10
CA GLU A 52 -0.78 8.88 -7.79
C GLU A 52 -0.62 7.67 -6.87
N LEU A 53 -0.43 7.90 -5.56
CA LEU A 53 -0.26 6.82 -4.57
C LEU A 53 -1.47 5.88 -4.53
N THR A 54 -2.69 6.39 -4.70
CA THR A 54 -3.90 5.56 -4.65
C THR A 54 -3.94 4.59 -5.81
N THR A 55 -3.71 5.07 -7.04
CA THR A 55 -3.69 4.25 -8.25
C THR A 55 -2.54 3.23 -8.20
N TYR A 56 -1.34 3.69 -7.86
CA TYR A 56 -0.16 2.83 -7.75
C TYR A 56 -0.40 1.66 -6.78
N LEU A 57 -0.97 1.95 -5.61
CA LEU A 57 -1.24 0.91 -4.62
C LEU A 57 -2.39 0.01 -5.05
N ALA A 58 -3.42 0.54 -5.71
CA ALA A 58 -4.49 -0.28 -6.27
C ALA A 58 -3.93 -1.30 -7.28
N ASP A 59 -3.06 -0.88 -8.20
CA ASP A 59 -2.46 -1.78 -9.20
C ASP A 59 -1.61 -2.87 -8.55
N ILE A 60 -0.70 -2.50 -7.64
CA ILE A 60 0.16 -3.45 -6.91
C ILE A 60 -0.67 -4.47 -6.12
N PHE A 61 -1.74 -4.05 -5.44
CA PHE A 61 -2.57 -4.98 -4.69
C PHE A 61 -3.48 -5.84 -5.58
N HIS A 62 -3.88 -5.35 -6.75
CA HIS A 62 -4.63 -6.12 -7.73
C HIS A 62 -3.78 -7.23 -8.35
N GLU A 63 -2.54 -6.92 -8.75
CA GLU A 63 -1.57 -7.88 -9.27
C GLU A 63 -1.23 -8.97 -8.23
N ASN A 64 -0.97 -8.59 -6.98
CA ASN A 64 -0.69 -9.55 -5.91
C ASN A 64 -1.90 -10.45 -5.59
N ALA A 65 -3.13 -9.93 -5.69
CA ALA A 65 -4.34 -10.73 -5.50
C ALA A 65 -4.52 -11.73 -6.65
N THR A 66 -4.31 -11.31 -7.90
CA THR A 66 -4.41 -12.18 -9.07
C THR A 66 -3.31 -13.23 -9.12
N GLN A 67 -2.09 -12.92 -8.64
CA GLN A 67 -1.01 -13.90 -8.55
C GLN A 67 -1.31 -15.01 -7.52
N ASN A 68 -2.05 -14.70 -6.45
CA ASN A 68 -2.51 -15.70 -5.48
C ASN A 68 -3.74 -16.49 -5.96
N ASP A 69 -4.56 -15.92 -6.86
CA ASP A 69 -5.74 -16.59 -7.43
C ASP A 69 -5.40 -17.58 -8.56
N LEU A 70 -4.18 -17.49 -9.12
CA LEU A 70 -3.69 -18.43 -10.15
C LEU A 70 -3.29 -19.82 -9.59
N GLY A 71 -3.73 -20.15 -8.38
CA GLY A 71 -3.46 -21.41 -7.72
C GLY A 71 -4.34 -22.59 -8.12
N MET A 72 -5.54 -22.42 -8.69
CA MET A 72 -6.45 -23.57 -8.94
C MET A 72 -7.49 -23.32 -10.05
N SER A 73 -7.12 -23.52 -11.33
CA SER A 73 -8.06 -24.06 -12.34
C SER A 73 -7.35 -24.43 -13.64
N GLN A 74 -6.43 -25.41 -13.61
CA GLN A 74 -5.97 -26.11 -14.83
C GLN A 74 -5.66 -27.59 -14.56
N PHE A 75 -6.51 -28.28 -13.78
CA PHE A 75 -6.56 -29.74 -13.80
C PHE A 75 -7.87 -30.22 -14.44
N LYS A 76 -7.72 -30.54 -15.73
CA LYS A 76 -8.45 -31.50 -16.59
C LYS A 76 -9.98 -31.45 -16.71
#